data_AF-A0A932B285-F1
#
_entry.id   AF-A0A932B285-F1
#
_cell.length_a   1.000
_cell.length_b   1.000
_cell.length_c   1.000
_cell.angle_alpha   90.00
_cell.angle_beta   90.00
_cell.angle_gamma   90.00
#
_symmetry.space_group_name_H-M   'P 1'
#
loop_
_entity.id
_entity.type
_entity.pdbx_description
1 polymer ?
#
loop_
_entity_poly.entity_id
_entity_poly.type
_entity_poly.pdbx_seq_one_letter_code
_entity_poly.pdbx_strand_id
1 'polypeptide(L)'
;MDRSLKPLDVVYGSSLGVDRQRVLRNTYALLALSMLPTVIGAWLGVSMNVMGLFAGRPLMAFLVLMGISMAFFFGINKFKDSGTGVLLLLGYTFFAGLMLSGIVGMALGRSNGGAIIGMAFGGTGAVFLGMSALASTIKTDLSNMGKWLFVGLIVVLVASVA
;
A
#
# COMPACT_ATOMS: atom_id res chain seq x y z
N MET A 1 -49.16 -12.97 -11.37
CA MET A 1 -49.16 -12.41 -10.00
C MET A 1 -47.81 -11.69 -9.76
N ASP A 2 -47.39 -10.79 -10.67
CA ASP A 2 -45.96 -10.46 -10.86
C ASP A 2 -45.64 -8.95 -10.78
N ARG A 3 -46.31 -8.21 -9.89
CA ARG A 3 -46.04 -6.77 -9.70
C ARG A 3 -45.44 -6.38 -8.35
N SER A 4 -45.19 -7.33 -7.46
CA SER A 4 -44.72 -7.05 -6.09
C SER A 4 -43.21 -7.20 -5.85
N LEU A 5 -42.42 -7.65 -6.85
CA LEU A 5 -40.98 -7.96 -6.67
C LEU A 5 -40.04 -6.81 -7.09
N LYS A 6 -40.43 -5.97 -8.05
CA LYS A 6 -39.61 -4.82 -8.52
C LYS A 6 -39.23 -3.74 -7.48
N PRO A 7 -40.05 -3.40 -6.46
CA PRO A 7 -39.65 -2.36 -5.52
C PRO A 7 -38.60 -2.84 -4.52
N LEU A 8 -38.52 -4.15 -4.23
CA LEU A 8 -37.53 -4.71 -3.31
C LEU A 8 -36.12 -4.68 -3.93
N ASP A 9 -36.01 -4.99 -5.22
CA ASP A 9 -34.74 -5.03 -5.94
C ASP A 9 -34.08 -3.65 -6.09
N VAL A 10 -34.89 -2.59 -6.23
CA VAL A 10 -34.41 -1.20 -6.33
C VAL A 10 -33.95 -0.66 -4.98
N VAL A 11 -34.64 -0.99 -3.89
CA VAL A 11 -34.23 -0.62 -2.52
C VAL A 11 -32.99 -1.41 -2.08
N TYR A 12 -32.92 -2.69 -2.40
CA TYR A 12 -31.75 -3.53 -2.10
C TYR A 12 -30.54 -3.20 -2.99
N GLY A 13 -30.76 -2.91 -4.28
CA GLY A 13 -29.72 -2.49 -5.20
C GLY A 13 -29.13 -1.11 -4.86
N SER A 14 -29.95 -0.19 -4.34
CA SER A 14 -29.50 1.13 -3.88
C SER A 14 -28.75 1.06 -2.55
N SER A 15 -29.19 0.24 -1.58
CA SER A 15 -28.44 0.04 -0.32
C SER A 15 -27.07 -0.61 -0.56
N LEU A 16 -27.00 -1.65 -1.40
CA LEU A 16 -25.74 -2.30 -1.78
C LEU A 16 -24.78 -1.35 -2.51
N GLY A 17 -25.30 -0.41 -3.30
CA GLY A 17 -24.51 0.62 -3.95
C GLY A 17 -23.89 1.62 -2.97
N VAL A 18 -24.67 2.07 -1.97
CA VAL A 18 -24.20 3.00 -0.93
C VAL A 18 -23.16 2.36 -0.02
N ASP A 19 -23.37 1.10 0.40
CA ASP A 19 -22.42 0.37 1.23
C ASP A 19 -21.09 0.12 0.49
N ARG A 20 -21.15 -0.26 -0.78
CA ARG A 20 -19.95 -0.42 -1.63
C ARG A 20 -19.18 0.88 -1.75
N GLN A 21 -19.85 1.99 -2.01
CA GLN A 21 -19.22 3.30 -2.12
C GLN A 21 -18.58 3.75 -0.80
N ARG A 22 -19.20 3.42 0.34
CA ARG A 22 -18.66 3.71 1.67
C ARG A 22 -17.36 2.95 1.93
N VAL A 23 -17.32 1.65 1.61
CA VAL A 23 -16.11 0.83 1.77
C VAL A 23 -15.00 1.33 0.85
N LEU A 24 -15.30 1.64 -0.42
CA LEU A 24 -14.32 2.19 -1.35
C LEU A 24 -13.71 3.50 -0.83
N ARG A 25 -14.53 4.45 -0.40
CA ARG A 25 -14.05 5.72 0.16
C ARG A 25 -13.19 5.51 1.39
N ASN A 26 -13.57 4.60 2.29
CA ASN A 26 -12.78 4.30 3.48
C ASN A 26 -11.45 3.62 3.13
N THR A 27 -11.44 2.68 2.18
CA THR A 27 -10.22 2.02 1.71
C THR A 27 -9.26 3.02 1.06
N TYR A 28 -9.76 3.87 0.16
CA TYR A 28 -8.95 4.91 -0.46
C TYR A 28 -8.47 5.96 0.55
N ALA A 29 -9.32 6.34 1.53
CA ALA A 29 -8.94 7.26 2.59
C ALA A 29 -7.83 6.68 3.47
N LEU A 30 -7.96 5.42 3.91
CA LEU A 30 -6.94 4.75 4.70
C LEU A 30 -5.64 4.53 3.93
N LEU A 31 -5.73 4.21 2.63
CA LEU A 31 -4.57 4.07 1.76
C LEU A 31 -3.83 5.40 1.59
N ALA A 32 -4.55 6.49 1.29
CA ALA A 32 -3.96 7.82 1.19
C ALA A 32 -3.36 8.28 2.53
N LEU A 33 -4.06 8.01 3.64
CA LEU A 33 -3.59 8.34 4.98
C LEU A 33 -2.34 7.54 5.34
N SER A 34 -2.21 6.28 4.89
CA SER A 34 -0.99 5.47 5.09
C SER A 34 0.23 5.95 4.29
N MET A 35 0.05 6.75 3.24
CA MET A 35 1.16 7.35 2.48
C MET A 35 1.82 8.52 3.22
N LEU A 36 1.11 9.18 4.14
CA LEU A 36 1.69 10.27 4.94
C LEU A 36 2.80 9.78 5.89
N PRO A 37 2.57 8.76 6.74
CA PRO A 37 3.60 8.20 7.60
C PRO A 37 4.82 7.68 6.84
N THR A 38 4.64 7.10 5.65
CA THR A 38 5.76 6.55 4.87
C THR A 38 6.69 7.65 4.34
N VAL A 39 6.12 8.74 3.82
CA VAL A 39 6.91 9.90 3.34
C VAL A 39 7.63 10.58 4.49
N ILE A 40 6.93 10.82 5.62
CA ILE A 40 7.53 11.43 6.82
C ILE A 40 8.63 10.53 7.39
N GLY A 41 8.37 9.21 7.48
CA GLY A 41 9.34 8.22 7.94
C GLY A 41 10.58 8.15 7.04
N ALA A 42 10.40 8.13 5.72
CA ALA A 42 11.52 8.13 4.79
C ALA A 42 12.37 9.42 4.91
N TRP A 43 11.72 10.59 5.01
CA TRP A 43 12.41 11.87 5.16
C TRP A 43 13.21 11.97 6.47
N LEU A 44 12.57 11.64 7.60
CA LEU A 44 13.25 11.59 8.89
C LEU A 44 14.38 10.56 8.88
N GLY A 45 14.15 9.38 8.29
CA GLY A 45 15.15 8.32 8.20
C GLY A 45 16.37 8.69 7.36
N VAL A 46 16.21 9.55 6.33
CA VAL A 46 17.33 10.09 5.55
C VAL A 46 18.08 11.14 6.37
N SER A 47 17.35 12.05 7.03
CA SER A 47 17.95 13.13 7.83
C SER A 47 18.75 12.62 9.04
N MET A 48 18.27 11.56 9.68
CA MET A 48 18.91 10.95 10.87
C MET A 48 20.07 10.02 10.51
N ASN A 49 20.38 9.84 9.21
CA ASN A 49 21.38 8.89 8.70
C ASN A 49 21.26 7.51 9.39
N VAL A 50 20.03 7.00 9.49
CA VAL A 50 19.75 5.74 10.18
C VAL A 50 20.54 4.60 9.51
N MET A 51 20.76 4.69 8.19
CA MET A 51 21.55 3.73 7.44
C MET A 51 23.06 3.83 7.69
N GLY A 52 23.62 4.97 8.10
CA GLY A 52 25.02 5.05 8.55
C GLY A 52 25.28 4.20 9.79
N LEU A 53 24.24 3.99 10.61
CA LEU A 53 24.27 3.06 11.75
C LEU A 53 24.17 1.58 11.32
N PHE A 54 23.56 1.30 10.17
CA PHE A 54 23.36 -0.06 9.63
C PHE A 54 24.27 -0.43 8.44
N ALA A 55 25.08 0.50 7.93
CA ALA A 55 25.86 0.40 6.70
C ALA A 55 26.91 -0.72 6.70
N GLY A 56 27.26 -1.26 7.87
CA GLY A 56 28.17 -2.40 8.01
C GLY A 56 27.50 -3.72 8.41
N ARG A 57 26.19 -3.74 8.71
CA ARG A 57 25.48 -4.92 9.23
C ARG A 57 24.04 -5.00 8.70
N PRO A 58 23.83 -5.26 7.39
CA PRO A 58 22.50 -5.43 6.81
C PRO A 58 21.69 -6.54 7.50
N LEU A 59 22.38 -7.54 8.06
CA LEU A 59 21.76 -8.60 8.85
C LEU A 59 21.16 -8.09 10.17
N MET A 60 21.75 -7.05 10.80
CA MET A 60 21.16 -6.45 11.99
C MET A 60 19.93 -5.59 11.65
N ALA A 61 19.96 -4.85 10.55
CA ALA A 61 18.78 -4.12 10.07
C ALA A 61 17.62 -5.09 9.77
N PHE A 62 17.93 -6.23 9.16
CA PHE A 62 16.96 -7.30 8.92
C PHE A 62 16.40 -7.87 10.23
N LEU A 63 17.25 -8.16 11.23
CA LEU A 63 16.79 -8.68 12.53
C LEU A 63 15.95 -7.65 13.31
N VAL A 64 16.33 -6.37 13.28
CA VAL A 64 15.57 -5.27 13.90
C VAL A 64 14.23 -5.10 13.20
N LEU A 65 14.22 -5.10 11.86
CA LEU A 65 13.01 -5.10 11.05
C LEU A 65 12.13 -6.29 11.44
N MET A 66 12.68 -7.51 11.52
CA MET A 66 11.92 -8.70 11.86
C MET A 66 11.33 -8.62 13.27
N GLY A 67 12.13 -8.24 14.28
CA GLY A 67 11.68 -8.14 15.66
C GLY A 67 10.59 -7.09 15.85
N ILE A 68 10.80 -5.89 15.29
CA ILE A 68 9.81 -4.79 15.38
C ILE A 68 8.57 -5.14 14.56
N SER A 69 8.73 -5.69 13.36
CA SER A 69 7.62 -6.12 12.51
C SER A 69 6.79 -7.22 13.19
N MET A 70 7.41 -8.20 13.84
CA MET A 70 6.68 -9.20 14.63
C MET A 70 5.89 -8.58 15.78
N ALA A 71 6.48 -7.63 16.52
CA ALA A 71 5.79 -6.93 17.60
C ALA A 71 4.58 -6.13 17.10
N PHE A 72 4.74 -5.40 15.99
CA PHE A 72 3.66 -4.66 15.35
C PHE A 72 2.59 -5.58 14.78
N PHE A 73 2.94 -6.67 14.09
CA PHE A 73 1.97 -7.62 13.57
C PHE A 73 1.18 -8.32 14.67
N PHE A 74 1.84 -8.66 15.78
CA PHE A 74 1.14 -9.19 16.95
C PHE A 74 0.17 -8.16 17.54
N GLY A 75 0.61 -6.90 17.69
CA GLY A 75 -0.24 -5.80 18.17
C GLY A 75 -1.42 -5.52 17.25
N ILE A 76 -1.21 -5.44 15.94
CA ILE A 76 -2.25 -5.19 14.93
C ILE A 76 -3.24 -6.35 14.91
N ASN A 77 -2.80 -7.61 14.94
CA ASN A 77 -3.71 -8.75 14.93
C ASN A 77 -4.58 -8.80 16.21
N LYS A 78 -4.06 -8.29 17.34
CA LYS A 78 -4.81 -8.14 18.59
C LYS A 78 -5.86 -7.02 18.54
N PHE A 79 -5.62 -5.96 17.78
CA PHE A 79 -6.50 -4.78 17.67
C PHE A 79 -7.12 -4.59 16.27
N LYS A 80 -7.26 -5.67 15.49
CA LYS A 80 -7.67 -5.66 14.08
C LYS A 80 -9.05 -5.05 13.80
N ASP A 81 -9.99 -5.21 14.72
CA ASP A 81 -11.37 -4.73 14.57
C ASP A 81 -11.60 -3.34 15.20
N SER A 82 -10.54 -2.65 15.62
CA SER A 82 -10.61 -1.37 16.32
C SER A 82 -9.82 -0.27 15.61
N GLY A 83 -10.27 0.99 15.76
CA GLY A 83 -9.52 2.16 15.30
C GLY A 83 -8.11 2.26 15.89
N THR A 84 -7.86 1.64 17.04
CA THR A 84 -6.51 1.50 17.61
C THR A 84 -5.60 0.67 16.71
N GLY A 85 -6.12 -0.35 16.02
CA GLY A 85 -5.41 -1.15 15.03
C GLY A 85 -4.97 -0.34 13.82
N VAL A 86 -5.79 0.62 13.38
CA VAL A 86 -5.42 1.57 12.32
C VAL A 86 -4.23 2.42 12.75
N LEU A 87 -4.21 2.92 13.99
CA LEU A 87 -3.09 3.71 14.50
C LEU A 87 -1.80 2.89 14.60
N LEU A 88 -1.89 1.63 15.05
CA LEU A 88 -0.79 0.67 15.05
C LEU A 88 -0.26 0.40 13.63
N LEU A 89 -1.16 0.28 12.65
CA LEU A 89 -0.80 0.12 11.25
C LEU A 89 -0.07 1.37 10.72
N LEU A 90 -0.54 2.57 11.05
CA LEU A 90 0.13 3.81 10.69
C LEU A 90 1.52 3.92 11.32
N GLY A 91 1.65 3.56 12.59
CA GLY A 91 2.94 3.46 13.28
C GLY A 91 3.88 2.47 12.60
N TYR A 92 3.36 1.31 12.17
CA TYR A 92 4.14 0.35 11.40
C TYR A 92 4.57 0.89 10.04
N THR A 93 3.67 1.58 9.32
CA THR A 93 4.02 2.19 8.01
C THR A 93 5.06 3.30 8.14
N PHE A 94 5.05 4.05 9.24
CA PHE A 94 6.10 5.01 9.57
C PHE A 94 7.45 4.32 9.77
N PHE A 95 7.47 3.25 10.57
CA PHE A 95 8.67 2.45 10.79
C PHE A 95 9.19 1.82 9.50
N ALA A 96 8.31 1.29 8.67
CA ALA A 96 8.66 0.76 7.36
C ALA A 96 9.28 1.85 6.47
N GLY A 97 8.73 3.08 6.47
CA GLY A 97 9.30 4.24 5.79
C GLY A 97 10.69 4.62 6.29
N LEU A 98 10.89 4.62 7.62
CA LEU A 98 12.21 4.85 8.25
C LEU A 98 13.26 3.84 7.78
N MET A 99 12.90 2.55 7.72
CA MET A 99 13.81 1.49 7.27
C MET A 99 14.11 1.58 5.76
N LEU A 100 13.17 2.12 4.97
CA LEU A 100 13.35 2.35 3.54
C LEU A 100 14.36 3.49 3.25
N SER A 101 14.63 4.35 4.23
CA SER A 101 15.55 5.48 4.09
C SER A 101 16.95 5.09 3.64
N GLY A 102 17.41 3.88 3.94
CA GLY A 102 18.71 3.39 3.49
C GLY A 102 18.78 3.24 1.97
N ILE A 103 17.72 2.73 1.34
CA ILE A 103 17.63 2.59 -0.11
C ILE A 103 17.46 3.97 -0.75
N VAL A 104 16.63 4.84 -0.14
CA VAL A 104 16.46 6.23 -0.59
C VAL A 104 17.79 7.01 -0.50
N GLY A 105 18.55 6.84 0.59
CA GLY A 105 19.85 7.47 0.79
C GLY A 105 20.89 7.03 -0.25
N MET A 106 20.92 5.75 -0.61
CA MET A 106 21.75 5.27 -1.73
C MET A 106 21.36 5.90 -3.07
N ALA A 107 20.06 6.07 -3.33
CA ALA A 107 19.59 6.73 -4.54
C ALA A 107 19.92 8.24 -4.55
N LEU A 108 19.84 8.92 -3.40
CA LEU A 108 20.23 10.32 -3.22
C LEU A 108 21.72 10.58 -3.42
N GLY A 109 22.58 9.57 -3.21
CA GLY A 109 24.02 9.67 -3.49
C GLY A 109 24.38 9.80 -4.98
N ARG A 110 23.42 9.67 -5.90
CA ARG A 110 23.62 9.90 -7.34
C ARG A 110 23.38 11.38 -7.68
N SER A 111 24.05 11.86 -8.74
CA SER A 111 23.95 13.25 -9.22
C SER A 111 22.52 13.74 -9.51
N ASN A 112 21.56 12.85 -9.75
CA ASN A 112 20.15 13.17 -9.96
C ASN A 112 19.19 12.44 -9.00
N GLY A 113 19.65 12.08 -7.81
CA GLY A 113 18.94 11.17 -6.90
C GLY A 113 17.53 11.64 -6.52
N GLY A 114 17.37 12.92 -6.20
CA GLY A 114 16.06 13.51 -5.85
C GLY A 114 15.05 13.42 -7.00
N ALA A 115 15.47 13.72 -8.23
CA ALA A 115 14.58 13.62 -9.39
C ALA A 115 14.21 12.17 -9.72
N ILE A 116 15.14 11.22 -9.57
CA ILE A 116 14.87 9.78 -9.76
C ILE A 116 13.83 9.30 -8.75
N ILE A 117 13.97 9.66 -7.47
CA ILE A 117 13.00 9.30 -6.43
C ILE A 117 11.64 9.94 -6.72
N GLY A 118 11.63 11.23 -7.06
CA GLY A 118 10.40 11.96 -7.40
C GLY A 118 9.68 11.36 -8.61
N MET A 119 10.42 11.00 -9.67
CA MET A 119 9.85 10.34 -10.86
C MET A 119 9.36 8.93 -10.56
N ALA A 120 10.10 8.15 -9.76
CA ALA A 120 9.67 6.80 -9.38
C ALA A 120 8.40 6.84 -8.53
N PHE A 121 8.38 7.65 -7.47
CA PHE A 121 7.22 7.81 -6.60
C PHE A 121 6.02 8.40 -7.35
N GLY A 122 6.24 9.48 -8.10
CA GLY A 122 5.21 10.14 -8.89
C GLY A 122 4.65 9.22 -10.00
N GLY A 123 5.51 8.45 -10.66
CA GLY A 123 5.11 7.47 -11.67
C GLY A 123 4.26 6.35 -11.09
N THR A 124 4.66 5.76 -9.96
CA THR A 124 3.86 4.73 -9.28
C THR A 124 2.53 5.28 -8.80
N GLY A 125 2.51 6.49 -8.22
CA GLY A 125 1.29 7.16 -7.80
C GLY A 125 0.35 7.46 -8.97
N ALA A 126 0.89 7.95 -10.09
CA ALA A 126 0.12 8.23 -11.30
C ALA A 126 -0.50 6.96 -11.89
N VAL A 127 0.26 5.87 -11.99
CA VAL A 127 -0.25 4.58 -12.48
C VAL A 127 -1.32 4.03 -11.54
N PHE A 128 -1.10 4.09 -10.22
CA PHE A 128 -2.07 3.63 -9.23
C PHE A 128 -3.39 4.41 -9.33
N LEU A 129 -3.32 5.74 -9.35
CA LEU A 129 -4.51 6.59 -9.46
C LEU A 129 -5.20 6.44 -10.82
N GLY A 130 -4.44 6.33 -11.91
CA GLY A 130 -4.97 6.10 -13.25
C GLY A 130 -5.72 4.77 -13.35
N MET A 131 -5.11 3.69 -12.90
CA MET A 131 -5.75 2.37 -12.88
C MET A 131 -6.92 2.29 -11.90
N SER A 132 -6.83 2.97 -10.75
CA SER A 132 -7.92 3.10 -9.78
C SER A 132 -9.14 3.79 -10.40
N ALA A 133 -8.92 4.91 -11.11
CA ALA A 133 -9.98 5.64 -11.79
C ALA A 133 -10.60 4.79 -12.91
N LEU A 134 -9.79 4.15 -13.75
CA LEU A 134 -10.26 3.24 -14.78
C LEU A 134 -11.10 2.10 -14.19
N ALA A 135 -10.61 1.43 -13.14
CA ALA A 135 -11.33 0.35 -12.46
C ALA A 135 -12.70 0.77 -11.93
N SER A 136 -12.86 2.03 -11.50
CA SER A 136 -14.16 2.54 -11.02
C SER A 136 -15.20 2.79 -12.12
N THR A 137 -14.76 2.90 -13.38
CA THR A 137 -15.61 3.20 -14.54
C THR A 137 -15.93 1.98 -15.41
N ILE A 138 -15.09 0.94 -15.33
CA ILE A 138 -15.28 -0.30 -16.09
C ILE A 138 -16.52 -1.03 -15.57
N LYS A 139 -17.48 -1.27 -16.47
CA LYS A 139 -18.72 -2.01 -16.18
C LYS A 139 -18.64 -3.50 -16.50
N THR A 140 -17.55 -3.92 -17.13
CA THR A 140 -17.30 -5.30 -17.53
C THR A 140 -16.68 -6.09 -16.38
N ASP A 141 -17.09 -7.35 -16.22
CA ASP A 141 -16.46 -8.23 -15.25
C ASP A 141 -15.01 -8.57 -15.65
N LEU A 142 -14.05 -8.20 -14.80
CA LEU A 142 -12.62 -8.43 -15.01
C LEU A 142 -12.13 -9.75 -14.38
N SER A 143 -13.03 -10.57 -13.84
CA SER A 143 -12.70 -11.85 -13.19
C SER A 143 -11.83 -12.76 -14.05
N ASN A 144 -12.04 -12.76 -15.38
CA ASN A 144 -11.23 -13.55 -16.32
C ASN A 144 -9.77 -13.07 -16.46
N MET A 145 -9.46 -11.81 -16.12
CA MET A 145 -8.09 -11.29 -16.16
C MET A 145 -7.22 -11.86 -15.03
N GLY A 146 -7.81 -12.38 -13.95
CA GLY A 146 -7.06 -12.91 -12.81
C GLY A 146 -6.09 -14.04 -13.20
N LYS A 147 -6.51 -14.95 -14.09
CA LYS A 147 -5.67 -16.05 -14.58
C LYS A 147 -4.49 -15.54 -15.41
N TRP A 148 -4.73 -14.56 -16.28
CA TRP A 148 -3.68 -13.96 -17.11
C TRP A 148 -2.68 -13.16 -16.27
N LEU A 149 -3.17 -12.36 -15.31
CA LEU A 149 -2.32 -11.61 -14.37
C LEU A 149 -1.48 -12.55 -13.50
N PHE A 150 -2.04 -13.68 -13.07
CA PHE A 150 -1.29 -14.67 -12.30
C PHE A 150 -0.15 -15.29 -13.11
N VAL A 151 -0.39 -15.65 -14.38
CA VAL A 151 0.67 -16.11 -15.30
C VAL A 151 1.71 -15.02 -15.51
N GLY A 152 1.29 -13.77 -15.74
CA GLY A 152 2.21 -12.64 -15.88
C GLY A 152 3.10 -12.44 -14.66
N LEU A 153 2.55 -12.56 -13.45
CA LEU A 153 3.31 -12.49 -12.21
C LEU A 153 4.35 -13.63 -12.12
N ILE A 154 3.99 -14.86 -12.50
CA ILE A 154 4.94 -15.98 -12.57
C ILE A 154 6.08 -15.67 -13.54
N VAL A 155 5.77 -15.17 -14.74
CA VAL A 155 6.80 -14.83 -15.74
C VAL A 155 7.74 -13.75 -15.23
N VAL A 156 7.22 -12.70 -14.58
CA VAL A 156 8.06 -11.64 -13.98
C VAL A 156 8.94 -12.19 -12.86
N LEU A 157 8.42 -13.07 -12.01
CA LEU A 157 9.22 -13.71 -10.96
C LEU A 157 10.34 -14.56 -11.54
N VAL A 158 10.05 -15.37 -12.57
CA VAL A 158 11.07 -16.17 -13.27
C VAL A 158 12.13 -15.27 -13.92
N ALA A 159 11.69 -14.21 -14.63
CA ALA A 159 12.58 -13.25 -15.26
C ALA A 159 13.41 -12.42 -14.25
N SER A 160 12.95 -12.28 -13.01
CA SER A 160 13.72 -11.59 -11.96
C SER A 160 14.85 -12.44 -11.35
N VAL A 161 14.76 -13.77 -11.50
CA VAL A 161 15.75 -14.74 -10.98
C VAL A 161 16.72 -15.18 -12.07
N ALA A 162 16.26 -15.25 -13.33
CA ALA A 162 17.06 -15.55 -14.51
C ALA A 162 18.02 -14.40 -14.87
#